data_AF-A0A4S9CTG1-F1
#
_entry.id   AF-A0A4S9CTG1-F1
#
_cell.length_a   1.000
_cell.length_b   1.000
_cell.length_c   1.000
_cell.angle_alpha   90.00
_cell.angle_beta   90.00
_cell.angle_gamma   90.00
#
_symmetry.space_group_name_H-M   'P 1'
#
loop_
_entity.id
_entity.type
_entity.pdbx_description
1 polymer ?
#
loop_
_entity_poly.entity_id
_entity_poly.type
_entity_poly.pdbx_seq_one_letter_code
_entity_poly.pdbx_strand_id
1 'polypeptide(L)'
;MSCSKCQNPLTLEVDYSDDEDVSMGAGSSSAAAAQNSHTVPDDVALHCGCHFHWQCLIDEYQITECPSCHQSLLTPGPNGGQQLLCTLHNEGGVQENLDILPILTEEAYLHAYPEDRISRAFLELCREGDVSAVVDLLKSCNEPDSDDDDMDGEPPVPKKSMDEVLRYQDPIGDMQSGLHAAVAGNSREVAWLLLLLASQLPEMEFPALVYQQAASLGIMREDQAGKVDIRSLRDGQGRSAEQLAVELGGVWHGWPGSGRLSV
;
A
#
# COMPACT_ATOMS: atom_id res chain seq x y z
N MET A 1 0.09 -28.75 -16.13
CA MET A 1 -1.04 -27.91 -15.66
C MET A 1 -1.01 -26.63 -16.48
N SER A 2 -2.18 -26.07 -16.80
CA SER A 2 -2.33 -24.86 -17.61
C SER A 2 -3.30 -23.91 -16.91
N CYS A 3 -3.16 -22.61 -17.17
CA CYS A 3 -4.05 -21.60 -16.63
C CYS A 3 -5.48 -21.79 -17.15
N SER A 4 -6.45 -21.83 -16.24
CA SER A 4 -7.86 -22.08 -16.56
C SER A 4 -8.48 -20.94 -17.38
N LYS A 5 -7.85 -19.76 -17.39
CA LYS A 5 -8.29 -18.57 -18.14
C LYS A 5 -7.66 -18.52 -19.54
N CYS A 6 -6.34 -18.43 -19.65
CA CYS A 6 -5.64 -18.22 -20.93
C CYS A 6 -5.18 -19.51 -21.61
N GLN A 7 -5.28 -20.67 -20.94
CA GLN A 7 -4.87 -21.99 -21.42
C GLN A 7 -3.35 -22.15 -21.68
N ASN A 8 -2.54 -21.16 -21.28
CA ASN A 8 -1.08 -21.22 -21.39
C ASN A 8 -0.45 -21.95 -20.18
N PRO A 9 0.81 -22.41 -20.30
CA PRO A 9 1.57 -22.95 -19.17
C PRO A 9 1.66 -21.94 -18.01
N LEU A 10 1.59 -22.42 -16.77
CA LEU A 10 1.64 -21.62 -15.53
C LEU A 10 3.09 -21.22 -15.19
N THR A 11 3.73 -20.56 -16.13
CA THR A 11 5.11 -20.08 -16.05
C THR A 11 5.20 -18.70 -16.71
N LEU A 12 6.04 -17.84 -16.17
CA LEU A 12 6.40 -16.55 -16.75
C LEU A 12 7.82 -16.61 -17.30
N GLU A 13 8.05 -15.97 -18.44
CA GLU A 13 9.40 -15.73 -18.97
C GLU A 13 9.95 -14.45 -18.33
N VAL A 14 11.13 -14.55 -17.73
CA VAL A 14 11.83 -13.43 -17.09
C VAL A 14 13.18 -13.25 -17.76
N ASP A 15 13.39 -12.06 -18.32
CA ASP A 15 14.63 -11.67 -18.97
C ASP A 15 15.53 -10.94 -17.97
N TYR A 16 16.65 -11.56 -17.59
CA TYR A 16 17.74 -10.86 -16.92
C TYR A 16 18.72 -10.35 -17.98
N SER A 17 18.31 -9.37 -18.78
CA SER A 17 19.29 -8.56 -19.51
C SER A 17 19.82 -7.50 -18.54
N ASP A 18 20.88 -7.90 -17.82
CA ASP A 18 21.66 -7.24 -16.77
C ASP A 18 21.63 -5.71 -16.68
N ASP A 19 21.64 -5.25 -15.42
CA ASP A 19 22.58 -4.28 -14.84
C ASP A 19 23.41 -3.42 -15.82
N GLU A 20 23.43 -2.12 -15.53
CA GLU A 20 24.27 -1.09 -16.15
C GLU A 20 25.71 -1.56 -16.43
N ASP A 21 26.01 -1.99 -17.66
CA ASP A 21 27.37 -1.95 -18.19
C ASP A 21 27.32 -1.45 -19.65
N VAL A 22 27.45 -0.13 -19.79
CA VAL A 22 27.52 0.59 -21.07
C VAL A 22 28.81 0.23 -21.82
N SER A 23 28.80 -0.89 -22.54
CA SER A 23 29.81 -1.18 -23.57
C SER A 23 29.21 -1.01 -24.96
N MET A 24 29.35 0.20 -25.50
CA MET A 24 29.06 0.51 -26.90
C MET A 24 29.98 -0.31 -27.81
N GLY A 25 29.46 -1.36 -28.45
CA GLY A 25 30.29 -2.17 -29.34
C GLY A 25 29.61 -3.30 -30.10
N ALA A 26 28.81 -2.95 -31.10
CA ALA A 26 28.61 -3.67 -32.37
C ALA A 26 28.24 -5.17 -32.37
N GLY A 27 27.06 -5.46 -32.94
CA GLY A 27 26.84 -6.69 -33.71
C GLY A 27 25.54 -7.42 -33.41
N SER A 28 24.52 -7.15 -34.23
CA SER A 28 23.29 -7.93 -34.29
C SER A 28 23.57 -9.44 -34.44
N SER A 29 23.14 -10.22 -33.46
CA SER A 29 22.81 -11.63 -33.65
C SER A 29 21.70 -12.05 -32.69
N SER A 30 20.53 -12.29 -33.25
CA SER A 30 19.29 -12.76 -32.61
C SER A 30 19.38 -14.18 -32.02
N ALA A 31 20.60 -14.68 -31.78
CA ALA A 31 20.88 -15.96 -31.15
C ALA A 31 21.45 -15.81 -29.73
N ALA A 32 21.91 -14.62 -29.35
CA ALA A 32 22.42 -14.33 -27.99
C ALA A 32 21.30 -13.92 -27.01
N ALA A 33 20.15 -13.46 -27.51
CA ALA A 33 19.00 -13.06 -26.68
C ALA A 33 18.30 -14.25 -25.99
N ALA A 34 18.47 -15.48 -26.50
CA ALA A 34 17.82 -16.67 -25.94
C ALA A 34 18.57 -17.31 -24.76
N GLN A 35 19.70 -16.73 -24.32
CA GLN A 35 20.53 -17.32 -23.26
C GLN A 35 20.31 -16.72 -21.86
N ASN A 36 19.54 -15.63 -21.74
CA ASN A 36 19.28 -14.95 -20.46
C ASN A 36 17.79 -14.87 -20.09
N SER A 37 16.90 -15.48 -20.89
CA SER A 37 15.50 -15.66 -20.50
C SER A 37 15.38 -16.97 -19.73
N HIS A 38 14.82 -16.92 -18.53
CA HIS A 38 14.50 -18.11 -17.75
C HIS A 38 13.03 -18.09 -17.36
N THR A 39 12.46 -19.28 -17.17
CA THR A 39 11.05 -19.41 -16.80
C THR A 39 10.91 -19.63 -15.30
N VAL A 40 10.05 -18.83 -14.69
CA VAL A 40 9.65 -18.99 -13.28
C VAL A 40 8.22 -19.50 -13.20
N PRO A 41 7.86 -20.24 -12.13
CA PRO A 41 6.47 -20.62 -11.88
C PRO A 41 5.58 -19.39 -11.68
N ASP A 42 4.34 -19.46 -12.15
CA ASP A 42 3.26 -18.52 -11.81
C ASP A 42 1.95 -19.32 -11.75
N ASP A 43 1.75 -19.96 -10.60
CA ASP A 43 0.62 -20.84 -10.36
C ASP A 43 -0.10 -20.46 -9.07
N VAL A 44 -1.33 -19.97 -9.22
CA VAL A 44 -2.30 -19.80 -8.15
C VAL A 44 -3.27 -20.96 -8.18
N ALA A 45 -3.08 -21.93 -7.29
CA ALA A 45 -3.96 -23.08 -7.14
C ALA A 45 -5.07 -22.77 -6.13
N LEU A 46 -6.30 -22.61 -6.62
CA LEU A 46 -7.48 -22.39 -5.78
C LEU A 46 -7.96 -23.71 -5.16
N HIS A 47 -8.67 -23.65 -4.03
CA HIS A 47 -9.17 -24.84 -3.34
C HIS A 47 -10.20 -25.66 -4.14
N CYS A 48 -10.84 -25.06 -5.14
CA CYS A 48 -11.71 -25.76 -6.10
C CYS A 48 -10.91 -26.62 -7.12
N GLY A 49 -9.58 -26.55 -7.11
CA GLY A 49 -8.68 -27.27 -8.00
C GLY A 49 -8.41 -26.56 -9.33
N CYS A 50 -8.94 -25.36 -9.54
CA CYS A 50 -8.61 -24.53 -10.70
C CYS A 50 -7.29 -23.80 -10.47
N HIS A 51 -6.48 -23.69 -11.53
CA HIS A 51 -5.19 -23.02 -11.51
C HIS A 51 -5.20 -21.80 -12.43
N PHE A 52 -4.54 -20.72 -12.02
CA PHE A 52 -4.47 -19.46 -12.77
C PHE A 52 -3.09 -18.83 -12.66
N HIS A 53 -2.68 -18.07 -13.69
CA HIS A 53 -1.65 -17.04 -13.52
C HIS A 53 -2.16 -15.97 -12.55
N TRP A 54 -1.27 -15.36 -11.77
CA TRP A 54 -1.62 -14.29 -10.84
C TRP A 54 -2.44 -13.17 -11.52
N GLN A 55 -1.94 -12.65 -12.65
CA GLN A 55 -2.61 -11.59 -13.40
C GLN A 55 -3.98 -12.04 -13.94
N CYS A 56 -4.07 -13.26 -14.47
CA CYS A 56 -5.33 -13.80 -15.01
C CYS A 56 -6.43 -13.92 -13.93
N LEU A 57 -6.06 -14.13 -12.67
CA LEU A 57 -7.01 -14.19 -11.57
C LEU A 57 -7.51 -12.80 -11.18
N ILE A 58 -6.61 -11.82 -11.09
CA ILE A 58 -6.95 -10.43 -10.70
C ILE A 58 -7.85 -9.76 -11.73
N ASP A 59 -7.60 -9.98 -13.02
CA ASP A 59 -8.34 -9.34 -14.11
C ASP A 59 -9.85 -9.69 -14.15
N GLU A 60 -10.26 -10.79 -13.52
CA GLU A 60 -11.65 -11.27 -13.59
C GLU A 60 -12.62 -10.57 -12.65
N TYR A 61 -12.13 -9.68 -11.77
CA TYR A 61 -12.90 -8.78 -10.87
C TYR A 61 -13.83 -9.47 -9.85
N GLN A 62 -14.21 -10.73 -10.06
CA GLN A 62 -15.05 -11.54 -9.18
C GLN A 62 -14.19 -12.27 -8.15
N ILE A 63 -13.90 -11.58 -7.05
CA ILE A 63 -13.03 -12.08 -5.97
C ILE A 63 -13.62 -13.30 -5.25
N THR A 64 -14.95 -13.44 -5.23
CA THR A 64 -15.65 -14.37 -4.33
C THR A 64 -16.01 -15.72 -4.97
N GLU A 65 -15.88 -15.85 -6.29
CA GLU A 65 -16.26 -17.04 -7.07
C GLU A 65 -15.16 -17.37 -8.09
N CYS A 66 -14.93 -18.66 -8.32
CA CYS A 66 -13.95 -19.09 -9.31
C CYS A 66 -14.40 -18.67 -10.72
N PRO A 67 -13.58 -17.94 -11.49
CA PRO A 67 -13.96 -17.54 -12.86
C PRO A 67 -14.16 -18.72 -13.81
N SER A 68 -13.57 -19.88 -13.50
CA SER A 68 -13.65 -21.08 -14.35
C SER A 68 -14.81 -22.02 -13.99
N CYS A 69 -15.02 -22.29 -12.69
CA CYS A 69 -16.00 -23.29 -12.24
C CYS A 69 -17.16 -22.72 -11.42
N HIS A 70 -17.15 -21.41 -11.12
CA HIS A 70 -18.16 -20.68 -10.35
C HIS A 70 -18.41 -21.21 -8.93
N GLN A 71 -17.49 -22.03 -8.40
CA GLN A 71 -17.53 -22.39 -6.99
C GLN A 71 -17.13 -21.17 -6.14
N SER A 72 -17.84 -20.96 -5.03
CA SER A 72 -17.48 -19.92 -4.08
C SER A 72 -16.06 -20.17 -3.56
N LEU A 73 -15.23 -19.14 -3.60
CA LEU A 73 -13.86 -19.20 -3.14
C LEU A 73 -13.71 -18.86 -1.65
N LEU A 74 -14.76 -18.30 -1.03
CA LEU A 74 -14.71 -17.84 0.33
C LEU A 74 -14.92 -18.99 1.32
N THR A 75 -14.08 -19.03 2.34
CA THR A 75 -14.22 -19.94 3.48
C THR A 75 -14.30 -19.13 4.78
N PRO A 76 -14.89 -19.70 5.85
CA PRO A 76 -14.88 -19.06 7.16
C PRO A 76 -13.44 -18.94 7.70
N GLY A 77 -13.07 -17.74 8.10
CA GLY A 77 -11.80 -17.41 8.74
C GLY A 77 -11.79 -17.68 10.26
N PRO A 78 -10.61 -17.74 10.88
CA PRO A 78 -10.45 -18.07 12.31
C PRO A 78 -11.13 -17.07 13.26
N ASN A 79 -11.28 -15.81 12.84
CA ASN A 79 -11.92 -14.74 13.63
C ASN A 79 -13.40 -14.51 13.26
N GLY A 80 -14.03 -15.44 12.52
CA GLY A 80 -15.40 -15.29 12.04
C GLY A 80 -15.55 -14.42 10.78
N GLY A 81 -14.45 -13.92 10.22
CA GLY A 81 -14.40 -13.26 8.92
C GLY A 81 -14.45 -14.25 7.75
N GLN A 82 -14.28 -13.76 6.53
CA GLN A 82 -14.09 -14.57 5.33
C GLN A 82 -12.60 -14.60 4.96
N GLN A 83 -12.15 -15.69 4.35
CA GLN A 83 -10.80 -15.85 3.82
C GLN A 83 -10.85 -16.57 2.48
N LEU A 84 -9.85 -16.33 1.63
CA LEU A 84 -9.69 -17.01 0.35
C LEU A 84 -8.31 -17.65 0.31
N LEU A 85 -8.28 -18.94 0.62
CA LEU A 85 -7.05 -19.71 0.70
C LEU A 85 -6.66 -20.29 -0.67
N CYS A 86 -5.40 -20.09 -1.05
CA CYS A 86 -4.80 -20.72 -2.22
C CYS A 86 -3.43 -21.32 -1.88
N THR A 87 -2.91 -22.15 -2.79
CA THR A 87 -1.48 -22.47 -2.84
C THR A 87 -0.86 -21.65 -3.96
N LEU A 88 0.06 -20.75 -3.59
CA LEU A 88 0.82 -19.93 -4.53
C LEU A 88 2.17 -20.58 -4.80
N HIS A 89 2.54 -20.75 -6.06
CA HIS A 89 3.87 -21.18 -6.47
C HIS A 89 4.46 -20.16 -7.44
N ASN A 90 5.50 -19.47 -6.97
CA ASN A 90 6.20 -18.43 -7.71
C ASN A 90 7.73 -18.60 -7.55
N GLU A 91 8.51 -17.61 -7.98
CA GLU A 91 9.97 -17.58 -7.84
C GLU A 91 10.44 -17.77 -6.38
N GLY A 92 9.66 -17.28 -5.41
CA GLY A 92 9.93 -17.43 -3.98
C GLY A 92 9.63 -18.83 -3.41
N GLY A 93 9.15 -19.75 -4.24
CA GLY A 93 8.79 -21.12 -3.85
C GLY A 93 7.29 -21.32 -3.70
N VAL A 94 6.90 -22.33 -2.90
CA VAL A 94 5.51 -22.71 -2.68
C VAL A 94 5.04 -22.21 -1.33
N GLN A 95 3.93 -21.47 -1.32
CA GLN A 95 3.23 -20.99 -0.14
C GLN A 95 1.84 -21.62 -0.10
N GLU A 96 1.62 -22.52 0.85
CA GLU A 96 0.33 -23.21 1.03
C GLU A 96 -0.58 -22.44 1.99
N ASN A 97 -1.89 -22.51 1.76
CA ASN A 97 -2.92 -21.86 2.59
C ASN A 97 -2.70 -20.34 2.75
N LEU A 98 -2.21 -19.69 1.69
CA LEU A 98 -2.09 -18.23 1.65
C LEU A 98 -3.48 -17.62 1.51
N ASP A 99 -3.85 -16.73 2.44
CA ASP A 99 -5.08 -15.93 2.32
C ASP A 99 -4.84 -14.75 1.39
N ILE A 100 -5.34 -14.85 0.16
CA ILE A 100 -5.21 -13.79 -0.86
C ILE A 100 -6.42 -12.86 -0.91
N LEU A 101 -7.45 -13.07 -0.08
CA LEU A 101 -8.64 -12.21 -0.05
C LEU A 101 -8.30 -10.74 0.20
N PRO A 102 -7.41 -10.37 1.14
CA PRO A 102 -7.03 -8.98 1.36
C PRO A 102 -6.38 -8.37 0.12
N ILE A 103 -5.48 -9.11 -0.54
CA ILE A 103 -4.73 -8.66 -1.72
C ILE A 103 -5.69 -8.42 -2.89
N LEU A 104 -6.59 -9.36 -3.16
CA LEU A 104 -7.57 -9.22 -4.24
C LEU A 104 -8.56 -8.08 -3.97
N THR A 105 -8.94 -7.87 -2.71
CA THR A 105 -9.83 -6.77 -2.32
C THR A 105 -9.16 -5.41 -2.54
N GLU A 106 -7.87 -5.31 -2.22
CA GLU A 106 -7.06 -4.13 -2.49
C GLU A 106 -6.90 -3.86 -3.99
N GLU A 107 -6.50 -4.86 -4.77
CA GLU A 107 -6.31 -4.68 -6.21
C GLU A 107 -7.61 -4.28 -6.91
N ALA A 108 -8.74 -4.90 -6.57
CA ALA A 108 -10.03 -4.50 -7.12
C ALA A 108 -10.43 -3.07 -6.72
N TYR A 109 -10.14 -2.68 -5.47
CA TYR A 109 -10.40 -1.31 -5.01
C TYR A 109 -9.52 -0.30 -5.75
N LEU A 110 -8.22 -0.55 -5.88
CA LEU A 110 -7.27 0.37 -6.54
C LEU A 110 -7.42 0.38 -8.07
N HIS A 111 -8.00 -0.65 -8.66
CA HIS A 111 -8.44 -0.63 -10.05
C HIS A 111 -9.67 0.29 -10.20
N ALA A 112 -10.60 0.29 -9.25
CA ALA A 112 -11.77 1.17 -9.25
C ALA A 112 -11.46 2.62 -8.85
N TYR A 113 -10.46 2.82 -7.99
CA TYR A 113 -10.02 4.12 -7.46
C TYR A 113 -8.50 4.28 -7.56
N PRO A 114 -7.94 4.47 -8.78
CA PRO A 114 -6.50 4.59 -8.97
C PRO A 114 -5.87 5.76 -8.20
N GLU A 115 -6.62 6.84 -7.98
CA GLU A 115 -6.20 8.02 -7.20
C GLU A 115 -5.91 7.71 -5.72
N ASP A 116 -6.45 6.61 -5.20
CA ASP A 116 -6.24 6.20 -3.81
C ASP A 116 -4.90 5.48 -3.59
N ARG A 117 -4.21 5.06 -4.67
CA ARG A 117 -2.91 4.35 -4.59
C ARG A 117 -1.90 5.10 -3.73
N ILE A 118 -1.78 6.41 -3.93
CA ILE A 118 -0.84 7.24 -3.17
C ILE A 118 -1.22 7.35 -1.69
N SER A 119 -2.52 7.45 -1.39
CA SER A 119 -2.98 7.51 -0.01
C SER A 119 -2.77 6.19 0.72
N ARG A 120 -2.94 5.07 0.03
CA ARG A 120 -2.69 3.74 0.59
C ARG A 120 -1.21 3.47 0.81
N ALA A 121 -0.36 3.80 -0.17
CA ALA A 121 1.09 3.75 0.02
C ALA A 121 1.53 4.59 1.22
N PHE A 122 0.97 5.80 1.37
CA PHE A 122 1.22 6.64 2.54
C PHE A 122 0.85 5.96 3.87
N LEU A 123 -0.28 5.27 3.95
CA LEU A 123 -0.68 4.54 5.17
C LEU A 123 0.26 3.38 5.49
N GLU A 124 0.72 2.63 4.49
CA GLU A 124 1.70 1.56 4.69
C GLU A 124 3.03 2.12 5.19
N LEU A 125 3.56 3.18 4.58
CA LEU A 125 4.77 3.85 5.04
C LEU A 125 4.63 4.38 6.48
N CYS A 126 3.44 4.88 6.83
CA CYS A 126 3.15 5.27 8.21
C CYS A 126 3.20 4.08 9.18
N ARG A 127 2.71 2.91 8.76
CA ARG A 127 2.71 1.67 9.56
C ARG A 127 4.10 1.06 9.67
N GLU A 128 4.91 1.13 8.62
CA GLU A 128 6.31 0.70 8.64
C GLU A 128 7.20 1.62 9.49
N GLY A 129 6.81 2.89 9.60
CA GLY A 129 7.53 3.88 10.40
C GLY A 129 8.66 4.57 9.64
N ASP A 130 8.70 4.47 8.30
CA ASP A 130 9.72 5.12 7.48
C ASP A 130 9.40 6.61 7.28
N VAL A 131 9.99 7.44 8.14
CA VAL A 131 9.80 8.90 8.11
C VAL A 131 10.29 9.52 6.79
N SER A 132 11.38 9.01 6.20
CA SER A 132 11.92 9.58 4.96
C SER A 132 10.97 9.32 3.81
N ALA A 133 10.56 8.05 3.64
CA ALA A 133 9.64 7.66 2.60
C ALA A 133 8.28 8.37 2.73
N VAL A 134 7.77 8.55 3.96
CA VAL A 134 6.55 9.35 4.19
C VAL A 134 6.73 10.79 3.68
N VAL A 135 7.84 11.45 4.01
CA VAL A 135 8.08 12.83 3.56
C VAL A 135 8.27 12.92 2.05
N ASP A 136 9.01 11.98 1.45
CA ASP A 136 9.26 11.96 0.02
C ASP A 136 7.96 11.75 -0.78
N LEU A 137 7.07 10.87 -0.30
CA LEU A 137 5.73 10.71 -0.86
C LEU A 137 4.88 11.97 -0.71
N LEU A 138 4.88 12.62 0.46
CA LEU A 138 4.10 13.84 0.66
C LEU A 138 4.57 15.01 -0.23
N LYS A 139 5.87 15.08 -0.52
CA LYS A 139 6.42 16.08 -1.44
C LYS A 139 6.00 15.86 -2.88
N SER A 140 5.96 14.59 -3.34
CA SER A 140 5.53 14.28 -4.71
C SER A 140 4.07 14.66 -4.96
N CYS A 141 3.22 14.72 -3.91
CA CYS A 141 1.86 15.25 -3.99
C CYS A 141 1.78 16.76 -4.33
N ASN A 142 2.88 17.50 -4.14
CA ASN A 142 2.93 18.96 -4.34
C ASN A 142 3.75 19.35 -5.57
N GLU A 143 4.30 18.37 -6.29
CA GLU A 143 4.98 18.62 -7.56
C GLU A 143 3.93 18.93 -8.63
N PRO A 144 4.07 20.05 -9.37
CA PRO A 144 3.18 20.33 -10.48
C PRO A 144 3.32 19.19 -11.50
N ASP A 145 2.20 18.77 -12.09
CA ASP A 145 2.24 17.92 -13.27
C ASP A 145 3.16 18.60 -14.28
N SER A 146 4.29 17.98 -14.57
CA SER A 146 5.14 18.47 -15.65
C SER A 146 4.31 18.27 -16.92
N ASP A 147 4.09 19.35 -17.67
CA ASP A 147 3.33 19.39 -18.92
C ASP A 147 3.88 18.47 -20.05
N ASP A 148 4.79 17.54 -19.73
CA ASP A 148 5.49 16.63 -20.65
C ASP A 148 4.98 15.17 -20.60
N ASP A 149 4.01 14.83 -19.74
CA ASP A 149 3.41 13.48 -19.66
C ASP A 149 2.26 13.24 -20.67
N ASP A 150 2.29 13.93 -21.82
CA ASP A 150 1.43 13.66 -22.99
C ASP A 150 2.02 12.54 -23.90
N MET A 151 2.70 11.54 -23.30
CA MET A 151 3.20 10.35 -23.99
C MET A 151 2.66 9.06 -23.35
N ASP A 152 1.34 8.92 -23.33
CA ASP A 152 0.61 7.70 -23.69
C ASP A 152 -0.86 7.92 -23.33
N GLY A 153 -1.79 7.47 -24.17
CA GLY A 153 -3.21 7.84 -24.14
C GLY A 153 -4.03 7.34 -22.94
N GLU A 154 -3.43 7.19 -21.76
CA GLU A 154 -4.13 6.97 -20.50
C GLU A 154 -4.67 8.29 -19.96
N PRO A 155 -5.93 8.31 -19.48
CA PRO A 155 -6.49 9.51 -18.88
C PRO A 155 -5.67 9.88 -17.63
N PRO A 156 -5.35 11.17 -17.40
CA PRO A 156 -4.59 11.59 -16.23
C PRO A 156 -5.33 11.20 -14.96
N VAL A 157 -4.68 10.39 -14.12
CA VAL A 157 -5.20 10.04 -12.79
C VAL A 157 -5.13 11.29 -11.93
N PRO A 158 -6.25 11.75 -11.32
CA PRO A 158 -6.22 12.92 -10.44
C PRO A 158 -5.21 12.71 -9.30
N LYS A 159 -4.17 13.55 -9.24
CA LYS A 159 -3.24 13.55 -8.11
C LYS A 159 -3.92 14.17 -6.90
N LYS A 160 -3.89 13.44 -5.78
CA LYS A 160 -4.32 13.97 -4.49
C LYS A 160 -3.28 14.94 -3.95
N SER A 161 -3.76 16.05 -3.41
CA SER A 161 -2.93 17.00 -2.69
C SER A 161 -2.38 16.39 -1.40
N MET A 162 -1.29 16.97 -0.88
CA MET A 162 -0.72 16.58 0.42
C MET A 162 -1.77 16.63 1.54
N ASP A 163 -2.69 17.61 1.52
CA ASP A 163 -3.72 17.77 2.55
C ASP A 163 -4.74 16.63 2.56
N GLU A 164 -5.12 16.16 1.37
CA GLU A 164 -6.01 15.03 1.16
C GLU A 164 -5.35 13.72 1.60
N VAL A 165 -4.07 13.53 1.27
CA VAL A 165 -3.30 12.33 1.69
C VAL A 165 -3.15 12.28 3.22
N LEU A 166 -2.76 13.39 3.86
CA LEU A 166 -2.58 13.47 5.31
C LEU A 166 -3.87 13.15 6.11
N ARG A 167 -5.04 13.38 5.51
CA ARG A 167 -6.36 13.20 6.14
C ARG A 167 -7.14 12.00 5.59
N TYR A 168 -6.51 11.22 4.72
CA TYR A 168 -7.13 10.05 4.16
C TYR A 168 -7.52 9.05 5.24
N GLN A 169 -8.67 8.41 5.05
CA GLN A 169 -9.16 7.30 5.84
C GLN A 169 -9.43 6.14 4.89
N ASP A 170 -8.81 4.98 5.15
CA ASP A 170 -8.86 3.82 4.26
C ASP A 170 -10.22 3.10 4.31
N PRO A 171 -11.05 3.18 3.25
CA PRO A 171 -12.37 2.55 3.26
C PRO A 171 -12.32 1.03 3.36
N ILE A 172 -11.21 0.40 2.95
CA ILE A 172 -11.05 -1.06 3.00
C ILE A 172 -10.10 -1.52 4.10
N GLY A 173 -9.47 -0.58 4.82
CA GLY A 173 -8.65 -0.77 6.01
C GLY A 173 -9.32 -0.32 7.31
N ASP A 174 -10.64 -0.49 7.45
CA ASP A 174 -11.43 -0.09 8.64
C ASP A 174 -11.32 1.42 8.94
N MET A 175 -11.38 2.28 7.91
CA MET A 175 -11.31 3.74 8.01
C MET A 175 -10.08 4.28 8.77
N GLN A 176 -9.02 3.48 8.88
CA GLN A 176 -7.80 3.92 9.55
C GLN A 176 -7.16 5.09 8.81
N SER A 177 -6.73 6.09 9.58
CA SER A 177 -5.94 7.21 9.09
C SER A 177 -4.44 6.98 9.30
N GLY A 178 -3.59 7.86 8.76
CA GLY A 178 -2.14 7.79 8.97
C GLY A 178 -1.75 7.76 10.45
N LEU A 179 -2.50 8.46 11.31
CA LEU A 179 -2.23 8.44 12.75
C LEU A 179 -2.57 7.09 13.40
N HIS A 180 -3.61 6.40 12.94
CA HIS A 180 -3.91 5.03 13.38
C HIS A 180 -2.83 4.05 12.90
N ALA A 181 -2.41 4.19 11.63
CA ALA A 181 -1.36 3.37 11.04
C ALA A 181 -0.02 3.51 11.79
N ALA A 182 0.41 4.75 12.09
CA ALA A 182 1.61 5.02 12.88
C ALA A 182 1.53 4.44 14.30
N VAL A 183 0.34 4.52 14.92
CA VAL A 183 0.09 3.91 16.24
C VAL A 183 0.21 2.39 16.19
N ALA A 184 -0.44 1.74 15.22
CA ALA A 184 -0.35 0.30 14.99
C ALA A 184 1.08 -0.16 14.70
N GLY A 185 1.85 0.66 13.97
CA GLY A 185 3.26 0.47 13.64
C GLY A 185 4.25 0.73 14.78
N ASN A 186 3.79 1.20 15.95
CA ASN A 186 4.67 1.60 17.07
C ASN A 186 5.70 2.71 16.70
N SER A 187 5.43 3.52 15.66
CA SER A 187 6.33 4.59 15.21
C SER A 187 5.94 5.94 15.80
N ARG A 188 6.66 6.36 16.86
CA ARG A 188 6.45 7.67 17.50
C ARG A 188 6.89 8.82 16.60
N GLU A 189 7.93 8.58 15.79
CA GLU A 189 8.54 9.54 14.90
C GLU A 189 7.55 9.93 13.80
N VAL A 190 6.91 8.94 13.15
CA VAL A 190 5.83 9.19 12.19
C VAL A 190 4.65 9.86 12.88
N ALA A 191 4.22 9.39 14.07
CA ALA A 191 3.11 10.04 14.77
C ALA A 191 3.39 11.53 15.05
N TRP A 192 4.60 11.89 15.47
CA TRP A 192 4.99 13.29 15.65
C TRP A 192 5.03 14.08 14.35
N LEU A 193 5.53 13.49 13.27
CA LEU A 193 5.50 14.12 11.94
C LEU A 193 4.05 14.40 11.51
N LEU A 194 3.16 13.43 11.61
CA LEU A 194 1.76 13.58 11.24
C LEU A 194 1.05 14.65 12.08
N LEU A 195 1.32 14.69 13.39
CA LEU A 195 0.80 15.73 14.26
C LEU A 195 1.34 17.11 13.87
N LEU A 196 2.61 17.21 13.50
CA LEU A 196 3.20 18.47 13.06
C LEU A 196 2.50 18.98 11.79
N LEU A 197 2.20 18.09 10.84
CA LEU A 197 1.69 18.45 9.51
C LEU A 197 0.16 18.61 9.44
N ALA A 198 -0.60 17.89 10.27
CA ALA A 198 -2.06 17.75 10.09
C ALA A 198 -2.90 17.94 11.37
N SER A 199 -2.30 18.35 12.49
CA SER A 199 -3.05 18.63 13.73
C SER A 199 -3.11 20.12 14.08
N GLN A 200 -4.06 20.49 14.93
CA GLN A 200 -4.16 21.81 15.56
C GLN A 200 -3.47 21.83 16.94
N LEU A 201 -2.56 20.91 17.22
CA LEU A 201 -1.83 20.87 18.49
C LEU A 201 -0.96 22.14 18.65
N PRO A 202 -0.90 22.76 19.84
CA PRO A 202 -0.08 23.96 20.07
C PRO A 202 1.41 23.71 19.81
N GLU A 203 2.11 24.69 19.24
CA GLU A 203 3.55 24.56 18.92
C GLU A 203 4.42 24.22 20.13
N MET A 204 4.03 24.68 21.33
CA MET A 204 4.75 24.42 22.58
C MET A 204 4.71 22.96 23.03
N GLU A 205 3.79 22.14 22.50
CA GLU A 205 3.69 20.71 22.81
C GLU A 205 4.70 19.86 22.01
N PHE A 206 5.29 20.41 20.95
CA PHE A 206 6.20 19.69 20.08
C PHE A 206 7.63 19.74 20.62
N PRO A 207 8.31 18.58 20.73
CA PRO A 207 9.74 18.56 21.01
C PRO A 207 10.52 19.29 19.90
N ALA A 208 11.53 20.08 20.28
CA ALA A 208 12.35 20.84 19.32
C ALA A 208 13.00 19.95 18.24
N LEU A 209 13.31 18.69 18.58
CA LEU A 209 13.87 17.71 17.65
C LEU A 209 12.93 17.41 16.47
N VAL A 210 11.61 17.44 16.68
CA VAL A 210 10.61 17.19 15.63
C VAL A 210 10.69 18.26 14.54
N TYR A 211 10.79 19.53 14.93
CA TYR A 211 10.99 20.64 13.99
C TYR A 211 12.33 20.56 13.27
N GLN A 212 13.41 20.21 13.97
CA GLN A 212 14.73 20.05 13.36
C GLN A 212 14.74 18.94 12.31
N GLN A 213 14.11 17.81 12.63
CA GLN A 213 14.01 16.67 11.72
C GLN A 213 13.16 17.03 10.48
N ALA A 214 11.98 17.62 10.68
CA ALA A 214 11.13 18.06 9.57
C ALA A 214 11.86 19.06 8.65
N ALA A 215 12.56 20.05 9.23
CA ALA A 215 13.35 21.01 8.46
C ALA A 215 14.49 20.34 7.68
N SER A 216 15.17 19.34 8.26
CA SER A 216 16.23 18.59 7.56
C SER A 216 15.70 17.76 6.38
N LEU A 217 14.45 17.31 6.49
CA LEU A 217 13.74 16.62 5.42
C LEU A 217 13.02 17.61 4.48
N GLY A 218 13.18 18.93 4.66
CA GLY A 218 12.60 19.93 3.77
C GLY A 218 11.06 20.00 3.80
N ILE A 219 10.43 19.61 4.91
CA ILE A 219 8.98 19.74 5.11
C ILE A 219 8.70 20.63 6.32
N MET A 220 7.64 21.44 6.24
CA MET A 220 7.28 22.41 7.28
C MET A 220 5.78 22.37 7.57
N ARG A 221 5.42 22.77 8.78
CA ARG A 221 4.03 22.91 9.20
C ARG A 221 3.37 24.06 8.45
N GLU A 222 2.25 23.78 7.80
CA GLU A 222 1.37 24.77 7.18
C GLU A 222 0.27 25.22 8.14
N ASP A 223 -0.50 26.26 7.76
CA ASP A 223 -1.70 26.67 8.47
C ASP A 223 -2.76 25.54 8.46
N GLN A 224 -3.23 25.19 9.65
CA GLN A 224 -4.22 24.13 9.88
C GLN A 224 -5.62 24.69 10.19
N ALA A 225 -5.80 26.01 10.16
CA ALA A 225 -7.09 26.64 10.39
C ALA A 225 -8.12 26.21 9.34
N GLY A 226 -9.31 25.80 9.81
CA GLY A 226 -10.42 25.37 8.95
C GLY A 226 -10.28 23.95 8.38
N LYS A 227 -9.15 23.27 8.62
CA LYS A 227 -8.93 21.88 8.20
C LYS A 227 -9.33 20.91 9.32
N VAL A 228 -9.71 19.69 8.94
CA VAL A 228 -9.99 18.61 9.92
C VAL A 228 -8.71 18.30 10.68
N ASP A 229 -8.77 18.25 12.01
CA ASP A 229 -7.63 17.83 12.83
C ASP A 229 -7.47 16.32 12.71
N ILE A 230 -6.29 15.83 12.33
CA ILE A 230 -6.03 14.39 12.19
C ILE A 230 -6.31 13.59 13.49
N ARG A 231 -6.22 14.23 14.66
CA ARG A 231 -6.55 13.65 15.97
C ARG A 231 -8.05 13.39 16.16
N SER A 232 -8.89 14.04 15.36
CA SER A 232 -10.34 13.89 15.42
C SER A 232 -10.88 12.73 14.57
N LEU A 233 -10.06 12.19 13.67
CA LEU A 233 -10.42 11.07 12.80
C LEU A 233 -10.62 9.80 13.61
N ARG A 234 -11.57 8.96 13.17
CA ARG A 234 -11.95 7.71 13.84
C ARG A 234 -11.95 6.55 12.86
N ASP A 235 -11.46 5.41 13.31
CA ASP A 235 -11.54 4.15 12.56
C ASP A 235 -13.00 3.68 12.39
N GLY A 236 -13.20 2.57 11.69
CA GLY A 236 -14.51 2.01 11.36
C GLY A 236 -15.25 1.47 12.58
N GLN A 237 -14.53 1.24 13.69
CA GLN A 237 -15.10 0.93 15.00
C GLN A 237 -15.40 2.18 15.84
N GLY A 238 -15.16 3.38 15.30
CA GLY A 238 -15.35 4.65 15.98
C GLY A 238 -14.24 5.00 16.99
N ARG A 239 -13.14 4.25 17.00
CA ARG A 239 -12.01 4.47 17.90
C ARG A 239 -11.12 5.60 17.38
N SER A 240 -10.54 6.38 18.28
CA SER A 240 -9.45 7.30 17.96
C SER A 240 -8.10 6.59 17.99
N ALA A 241 -7.07 7.25 17.45
CA ALA A 241 -5.70 6.79 17.56
C ALA A 241 -5.25 6.67 19.04
N GLU A 242 -5.79 7.50 19.94
CA GLU A 242 -5.54 7.37 21.38
C GLU A 242 -6.08 6.06 21.96
N GLN A 243 -7.31 5.68 21.59
CA GLN A 243 -7.93 4.44 22.07
C GLN A 243 -7.13 3.22 21.59
N LEU A 244 -6.69 3.24 20.32
CA LEU A 244 -5.80 2.21 19.79
C LEU A 244 -4.45 2.16 20.55
N ALA A 245 -3.86 3.32 20.85
CA ALA A 245 -2.61 3.42 21.59
C ALA A 245 -2.73 2.88 23.04
N VAL A 246 -3.89 3.05 23.68
CA VAL A 246 -4.19 2.47 25.00
C VAL A 246 -4.24 0.94 24.92
N GLU A 247 -4.88 0.39 23.88
CA GLU A 247 -5.00 -1.06 23.68
C GLU A 247 -3.65 -1.73 23.42
N LEU A 248 -2.79 -1.10 22.60
CA LEU A 248 -1.47 -1.63 22.27
C LEU A 248 -0.46 -1.46 23.41
N GLY A 249 -0.53 -0.35 24.16
CA GLY A 249 0.42 -0.04 25.22
C GLY A 249 1.86 0.14 24.72
N GLY A 250 2.84 -0.33 25.50
CA GLY A 250 4.25 -0.33 25.10
C GLY A 250 4.82 1.06 24.84
N VAL A 251 5.26 1.31 23.61
CA VAL A 251 5.84 2.61 23.21
C VAL A 251 4.83 3.75 23.37
N TRP A 252 3.54 3.50 23.51
CA TRP A 252 2.57 4.58 23.67
C TRP A 252 2.40 5.06 25.12
N HIS A 253 3.13 4.47 26.07
CA HIS A 253 3.06 4.91 27.47
C HIS A 253 3.32 6.41 27.62
N GLY A 254 2.39 7.11 28.28
CA GLY A 254 2.45 8.57 28.50
C GLY A 254 1.89 9.45 27.37
N TRP A 255 1.39 8.86 26.28
CA TRP A 255 0.65 9.60 25.24
C TRP A 255 -0.85 9.68 25.52
N PRO A 256 -1.54 8.59 25.95
CA PRO A 256 -2.95 8.69 26.30
C PRO A 256 -3.23 9.71 27.40
N GLY A 257 -4.26 10.53 27.21
CA GLY A 257 -4.66 11.60 28.12
C GLY A 257 -3.85 12.90 27.96
N SER A 258 -2.85 12.94 27.08
CA SER A 258 -2.08 14.16 26.80
C SER A 258 -2.68 15.02 25.69
N GLY A 259 -3.79 14.60 25.08
CA GLY A 259 -4.40 15.28 23.92
C GLY A 259 -3.59 15.20 22.63
N ARG A 260 -2.56 14.35 22.56
CA ARG A 260 -1.73 14.19 21.35
C ARG A 260 -2.40 13.31 20.30
N LEU A 261 -3.15 12.28 20.71
CA LEU A 261 -3.73 11.28 19.80
C LEU A 261 -5.26 11.36 19.69
N SER A 262 -5.87 12.33 20.36
CA SER A 262 -7.30 12.63 20.26
C SER A 262 -7.57 14.10 20.60
N VAL A 263 -8.71 14.60 20.13
CA VAL A 263 -9.28 15.90 20.52
C VAL A 263 -10.17 15.79 21.75
#